data_AF-A0A7J8SK27-F1
#
_entry.id   AF-A0A7J8SK27-F1
#
_cell.length_a   1.000
_cell.length_b   1.000
_cell.length_c   1.000
_cell.angle_alpha   90.00
_cell.angle_beta   90.00
_cell.angle_gamma   90.00
#
_symmetry.space_group_name_H-M   'P 1'
#
loop_
_entity.id
_entity.type
_entity.pdbx_description
1 polymer ?
#
loop_
_entity_poly.entity_id
_entity_poly.type
_entity_poly.pdbx_seq_one_letter_code
_entity_poly.pdbx_strand_id
1 'polypeptide(L)'
;MMVNFWNDARLRESGPLKLQYIGSGPLDETIRFCNLVDAEGEWNSNWLLTVLPKNVVDRIQVWNKLLTNEEHTRRGMNFFPFCEQCGKAVESTIHVVRDCGFVQSMWKSLIPSIKWNVFFNLHVGRWIHWNIMNKGNLRINEGERPTFFSILTWFLWKSRNEFIFNNASRSSHEFIALALVWAKSFGFSGNMEQLACFSKTEQGWQHPDPDWIKINIDGSVSISNTKATIGGVVRDSSGN
;
A
#
# COMPACT_ATOMS: atom_id res chain seq x y z
N MET A 1 2.54 -15.76 4.00
CA MET A 1 2.52 -16.71 2.87
C MET A 1 3.30 -16.05 1.74
N MET A 2 4.57 -16.41 1.57
CA MET A 2 5.45 -15.74 0.59
C MET A 2 5.22 -16.34 -0.79
N VAL A 3 4.75 -15.53 -1.73
CA VAL A 3 4.42 -15.94 -3.09
C VAL A 3 5.71 -16.29 -3.86
N ASN A 4 5.71 -17.47 -4.49
CA ASN A 4 6.79 -17.93 -5.36
C ASN A 4 6.90 -17.02 -6.60
N PHE A 5 8.10 -16.52 -6.90
CA PHE A 5 8.30 -15.56 -7.99
C PHE A 5 7.93 -16.14 -9.37
N TRP A 6 8.24 -17.41 -9.62
CA TRP A 6 8.12 -18.06 -10.92
C TRP A 6 6.72 -18.58 -11.24
N ASN A 7 6.00 -18.99 -10.21
CA ASN A 7 4.64 -19.52 -10.33
C ASN A 7 3.57 -18.42 -10.26
N ASP A 8 4.03 -17.18 -10.21
CA ASP A 8 3.17 -16.03 -10.03
C ASP A 8 2.38 -15.71 -11.30
N ALA A 9 1.06 -15.80 -11.22
CA ALA A 9 0.14 -15.53 -12.32
C ALA A 9 -0.26 -14.04 -12.42
N ARG A 10 0.39 -13.13 -11.67
CA ARG A 10 0.04 -11.70 -11.65
C ARG A 10 0.24 -11.01 -13.00
N LEU A 11 1.10 -11.53 -13.88
CA LEU A 11 1.11 -11.15 -15.30
C LEU A 11 0.00 -11.91 -16.04
N ARG A 12 -1.25 -11.42 -15.90
CA ARG A 12 -2.48 -12.04 -16.43
C ARG A 12 -2.39 -12.52 -17.88
N GLU A 13 -1.58 -11.88 -18.71
CA GLU A 13 -1.43 -12.22 -20.14
C GLU A 13 -0.22 -13.07 -20.48
N SER A 14 0.76 -13.17 -19.57
CA SER A 14 2.00 -13.92 -19.79
C SER A 14 2.00 -15.30 -19.14
N GLY A 15 1.02 -15.59 -18.27
CA GLY A 15 1.04 -16.77 -17.42
C GLY A 15 2.18 -16.71 -16.39
N PRO A 16 2.47 -17.85 -15.73
CA PRO A 16 3.58 -17.95 -14.79
C PRO A 16 4.92 -17.53 -15.41
N LEU A 17 5.71 -16.72 -14.69
CA LEU A 17 7.01 -16.22 -15.16
C LEU A 17 8.00 -17.33 -15.57
N LYS A 18 7.86 -18.54 -15.02
CA LYS A 18 8.67 -19.70 -15.46
C LYS A 18 8.56 -20.02 -16.95
N LEU A 19 7.44 -19.67 -17.59
CA LEU A 19 7.25 -19.87 -19.03
C LEU A 19 8.03 -18.86 -19.88
N GLN A 20 8.49 -17.78 -19.26
CA GLN A 20 9.25 -16.70 -19.90
C GLN A 20 10.74 -16.77 -19.54
N TYR A 21 11.18 -17.85 -18.87
CA TYR A 21 12.57 -17.99 -18.42
C TYR A 21 13.51 -18.18 -19.62
N ILE A 22 14.55 -17.35 -19.68
CA ILE A 22 15.58 -17.37 -20.74
C ILE A 22 16.99 -17.66 -20.19
N GLY A 23 17.11 -17.94 -18.89
CA GLY A 23 18.41 -18.22 -18.27
C GLY A 23 19.02 -19.53 -18.76
N SER A 24 20.35 -19.61 -18.73
CA SER A 24 21.11 -20.78 -19.19
C SER A 24 21.19 -21.94 -18.18
N GLY A 25 20.83 -21.69 -16.91
CA GLY A 25 20.88 -22.67 -15.82
C GLY A 25 19.50 -23.24 -15.44
N PRO A 26 19.45 -24.24 -14.54
CA PRO A 26 18.19 -24.73 -13.99
C PRO A 26 17.43 -23.60 -13.28
N LEU A 27 16.10 -23.60 -13.44
CA LEU A 27 15.24 -22.61 -12.82
C LEU A 27 15.17 -22.84 -11.30
N ASP A 28 15.62 -21.86 -10.52
CA ASP A 28 15.56 -21.91 -9.06
C ASP A 28 14.16 -21.53 -8.55
N GLU A 29 13.32 -22.52 -8.32
CA GLU A 29 11.96 -22.34 -7.80
C GLU A 29 11.91 -21.85 -6.33
N THR A 30 13.04 -21.74 -5.65
CA THR A 30 13.07 -21.25 -4.26
C THR A 30 13.01 -19.73 -4.15
N ILE A 31 13.26 -19.02 -5.26
CA ILE A 31 13.22 -17.56 -5.32
C ILE A 31 11.81 -17.02 -5.00
N ARG A 32 11.76 -15.97 -4.17
CA ARG A 32 10.54 -15.24 -3.79
C ARG A 32 10.66 -13.78 -4.21
N PHE A 33 9.53 -13.09 -4.32
CA PHE A 33 9.50 -11.67 -4.67
C PHE A 33 10.41 -10.80 -3.79
N CYS A 34 10.41 -11.03 -2.47
CA CYS A 34 11.23 -10.28 -1.52
C CYS A 34 12.75 -10.49 -1.69
N ASN A 35 13.19 -11.54 -2.42
CA ASN A 35 14.61 -11.75 -2.69
C ASN A 35 15.12 -10.89 -3.85
N LEU A 36 14.23 -10.28 -4.62
CA LEU A 36 14.54 -9.62 -5.91
C LEU A 36 14.35 -8.11 -5.87
N VAL A 37 13.97 -7.57 -4.72
CA VAL A 37 13.68 -6.17 -4.48
C VAL A 37 14.60 -5.69 -3.35
N ASP A 38 15.32 -4.60 -3.58
CA ASP A 38 16.18 -3.98 -2.58
C ASP A 38 15.40 -3.21 -1.51
N ALA A 39 16.12 -2.59 -0.59
CA ALA A 39 15.52 -1.92 0.55
C ALA A 39 14.76 -0.63 0.15
N GLU A 40 15.08 -0.08 -1.01
CA GLU A 40 14.42 1.08 -1.62
C GLU A 40 13.17 0.69 -2.43
N GLY A 41 12.90 -0.62 -2.56
CA GLY A 41 11.79 -1.11 -3.36
C GLY A 41 12.11 -1.14 -4.85
N GLU A 42 13.38 -1.11 -5.25
CA GLU A 42 13.82 -1.22 -6.63
C GLU A 42 14.18 -2.68 -6.94
N TRP A 43 13.87 -3.13 -8.15
CA TRP A 43 14.16 -4.49 -8.56
C TRP A 43 15.63 -4.67 -8.91
N ASN A 44 16.20 -5.85 -8.62
CA ASN A 44 17.50 -6.27 -9.15
C ASN A 44 17.40 -6.50 -10.66
N SER A 45 17.40 -5.39 -11.38
CA SER A 45 17.16 -5.27 -12.81
C SER A 45 18.25 -5.97 -13.61
N ASN A 46 19.49 -5.88 -13.14
CA ASN A 46 20.64 -6.53 -13.75
C ASN A 46 20.48 -8.05 -13.73
N TRP A 47 20.08 -8.62 -12.59
CA TRP A 47 19.82 -10.06 -12.51
C TRP A 47 18.59 -10.47 -13.33
N LEU A 48 17.48 -9.74 -13.21
CA LEU A 48 16.24 -10.04 -13.95
C LEU A 48 16.46 -10.09 -15.46
N LEU A 49 17.29 -9.20 -16.01
CA LEU A 49 17.63 -9.18 -17.44
C LEU A 49 18.45 -10.40 -17.90
N THR A 50 19.06 -11.14 -16.97
CA THR A 50 19.77 -12.40 -17.30
C THR A 50 18.85 -13.61 -17.39
N VAL A 51 17.67 -13.55 -16.75
CA VAL A 51 16.75 -14.69 -16.62
C VAL A 51 15.39 -14.47 -17.29
N LEU A 52 15.04 -13.22 -17.64
CA LEU A 52 13.79 -12.84 -18.28
C LEU A 52 14.04 -11.86 -19.45
N PRO A 53 13.22 -11.89 -20.51
CA PRO A 53 13.28 -10.93 -21.61
C PRO A 53 13.12 -9.48 -21.13
N LYS A 54 13.81 -8.52 -21.77
CA LYS A 54 13.79 -7.10 -21.39
C LYS A 54 12.38 -6.53 -21.24
N ASN A 55 11.46 -6.85 -22.15
CA ASN A 55 10.07 -6.41 -22.08
C ASN A 55 9.31 -6.97 -20.87
N VAL A 56 9.70 -8.12 -20.32
CA VAL A 56 9.15 -8.68 -19.09
C VAL A 56 9.71 -7.95 -17.88
N VAL A 57 11.02 -7.66 -17.87
CA VAL A 57 11.70 -6.93 -16.80
C VAL A 57 11.22 -5.48 -16.70
N ASP A 58 11.05 -4.80 -17.83
CA ASP A 58 10.50 -3.43 -17.88
C ASP A 58 9.10 -3.38 -17.26
N ARG A 59 8.28 -4.42 -17.43
CA ARG A 59 6.98 -4.54 -16.73
C ARG A 59 7.20 -4.77 -15.23
N ILE A 60 8.00 -5.76 -14.84
CA ILE A 60 8.26 -6.10 -13.42
C ILE A 60 8.73 -4.86 -12.63
N GLN A 61 9.70 -4.11 -13.15
CA GLN A 61 10.26 -2.91 -12.50
C GLN A 61 9.20 -1.90 -12.09
N VAL A 62 8.22 -1.70 -12.94
CA VAL A 62 7.20 -0.68 -12.75
C VAL A 62 6.04 -1.19 -11.88
N TRP A 63 5.90 -2.51 -11.69
CA TRP A 63 4.96 -3.12 -10.75
C TRP A 63 5.34 -2.94 -9.26
N ASN A 64 6.62 -2.66 -8.93
CA ASN A 64 7.04 -2.43 -7.54
C ASN A 64 6.54 -1.10 -6.97
N LYS A 65 6.27 -0.14 -7.85
CA LYS A 65 5.59 1.09 -7.50
C LYS A 65 4.13 0.72 -7.61
N LEU A 66 3.39 0.77 -6.49
CA LEU A 66 1.98 0.42 -6.40
C LEU A 66 1.17 1.33 -7.33
N LEU A 67 1.15 1.04 -8.62
CA LEU A 67 0.47 1.84 -9.61
C LEU A 67 -0.96 1.33 -9.74
N THR A 68 -1.86 2.24 -10.05
CA THR A 68 -3.22 1.89 -10.38
C THR A 68 -3.28 1.37 -11.82
N ASN A 69 -4.30 0.61 -12.20
CA ASN A 69 -4.38 0.03 -13.55
C ASN A 69 -4.41 1.10 -14.67
N GLU A 70 -4.87 2.31 -14.36
CA GLU A 70 -4.72 3.49 -15.23
C GLU A 70 -3.25 3.77 -15.57
N GLU A 71 -2.39 3.85 -14.56
CA GLU A 71 -0.96 4.08 -14.73
C GLU A 71 -0.26 2.88 -15.38
N HIS A 72 -0.73 1.65 -15.11
CA HIS A 72 -0.25 0.48 -15.81
C HIS A 72 -0.51 0.56 -17.33
N THR A 73 -1.70 1.00 -17.71
CA THR A 73 -2.11 1.15 -19.12
C THR A 73 -1.39 2.32 -19.79
N ARG A 74 -1.29 3.48 -19.12
CA ARG A 74 -0.58 4.66 -19.64
C ARG A 74 0.88 4.37 -19.98
N ARG A 75 1.50 3.44 -19.24
CA ARG A 75 2.89 3.01 -19.41
C ARG A 75 3.04 1.75 -20.29
N GLY A 76 1.96 1.27 -20.91
CA GLY A 76 1.98 0.13 -21.83
C GLY A 76 2.21 -1.24 -21.19
N MET A 77 1.90 -1.40 -19.90
CA MET A 77 2.18 -2.64 -19.16
C MET A 77 0.95 -3.52 -18.93
N ASN A 78 -0.24 -2.95 -19.09
CA ASN A 78 -1.50 -3.66 -19.00
C ASN A 78 -2.39 -3.13 -20.12
N PHE A 79 -3.22 -4.01 -20.68
CA PHE A 79 -4.16 -3.65 -21.74
C PHE A 79 -5.49 -3.16 -21.15
N PHE A 80 -5.77 -3.49 -19.89
CA PHE A 80 -7.04 -3.18 -19.24
C PHE A 80 -6.87 -2.23 -18.06
N PRO A 81 -7.36 -0.98 -18.15
CA PRO A 81 -7.23 0.00 -17.08
C PRO A 81 -8.26 -0.19 -15.95
N PHE A 82 -9.11 -1.22 -16.01
CA PHE A 82 -10.27 -1.36 -15.12
C PHE A 82 -9.88 -1.82 -13.71
N CYS A 83 -10.59 -1.32 -12.71
CA CYS A 83 -10.41 -1.74 -11.32
C CYS A 83 -10.83 -3.19 -11.13
N GLU A 84 -9.95 -4.01 -10.55
CA GLU A 84 -10.23 -5.44 -10.35
C GLU A 84 -11.27 -5.68 -9.25
N GLN A 85 -11.44 -4.74 -8.31
CA GLN A 85 -12.43 -4.87 -7.24
C GLN A 85 -13.85 -4.63 -7.72
N CYS A 86 -14.08 -3.65 -8.59
CA CYS A 86 -15.43 -3.30 -9.03
C CYS A 86 -15.74 -3.65 -10.48
N GLY A 87 -14.73 -3.80 -11.34
CA GLY A 87 -14.86 -4.10 -12.77
C GLY A 87 -15.56 -3.03 -13.61
N LYS A 88 -15.88 -1.86 -13.04
CA LYS A 88 -16.82 -0.89 -13.65
C LYS A 88 -16.18 0.38 -14.21
N ALA A 89 -14.98 0.74 -13.77
CA ALA A 89 -14.33 1.98 -14.18
C ALA A 89 -12.81 1.83 -14.16
N VAL A 90 -12.14 2.80 -14.80
CA VAL A 90 -10.69 2.94 -14.78
C VAL A 90 -10.20 3.08 -13.34
N GLU A 91 -9.22 2.28 -12.97
CA GLU A 91 -8.58 2.32 -11.68
C GLU A 91 -7.56 3.46 -11.65
N SER A 92 -8.01 4.66 -11.30
CA SER A 92 -7.16 5.77 -10.91
C SER A 92 -6.92 5.77 -9.40
N THR A 93 -5.96 6.55 -8.90
CA THR A 93 -5.71 6.67 -7.45
C THR A 93 -6.97 7.10 -6.70
N ILE A 94 -7.72 8.07 -7.23
CA ILE A 94 -8.98 8.53 -6.62
C ILE A 94 -10.07 7.46 -6.69
N HIS A 95 -10.08 6.63 -7.74
CA HIS A 95 -10.98 5.49 -7.81
C HIS A 95 -10.73 4.49 -6.67
N VAL A 96 -9.47 4.13 -6.43
CA VAL A 96 -9.08 3.17 -5.38
C VAL A 96 -9.50 3.65 -3.98
N VAL A 97 -9.39 4.95 -3.70
CA VAL A 97 -9.66 5.47 -2.34
C VAL A 97 -11.03 6.13 -2.17
N ARG A 98 -11.82 6.31 -3.24
CA ARG A 98 -13.12 7.00 -3.17
C ARG A 98 -14.19 6.44 -4.10
N ASP A 99 -13.92 6.32 -5.40
CA ASP A 99 -14.98 6.14 -6.40
C ASP A 99 -15.32 4.67 -6.71
N CYS A 100 -14.46 3.73 -6.34
CA CYS A 100 -14.73 2.29 -6.44
C CYS A 100 -16.02 1.93 -5.68
N GLY A 101 -16.92 1.16 -6.28
CA GLY A 101 -18.21 0.81 -5.66
C GLY A 101 -18.08 0.12 -4.29
N PHE A 102 -17.03 -0.69 -4.12
CA PHE A 102 -16.68 -1.30 -2.83
C PHE A 102 -16.27 -0.24 -1.80
N VAL A 103 -15.47 0.75 -2.20
CA VAL A 103 -15.01 1.83 -1.33
C VAL A 103 -16.13 2.84 -1.03
N GLN A 104 -17.01 3.11 -1.99
CA GLN A 104 -18.19 3.95 -1.78
C GLN A 104 -19.10 3.39 -0.69
N SER A 105 -19.30 2.07 -0.61
CA SER A 105 -20.16 1.48 0.42
C SER A 105 -19.62 1.78 1.84
N MET A 106 -18.30 1.74 2.00
CA MET A 106 -17.60 2.12 3.23
C MET A 106 -17.83 3.59 3.57
N TRP A 107 -17.57 4.50 2.61
CA TRP A 107 -17.80 5.93 2.81
C TRP A 107 -19.26 6.25 3.13
N LYS A 108 -20.21 5.60 2.45
CA LYS A 108 -21.66 5.79 2.68
C LYS A 108 -22.11 5.38 4.08
N SER A 109 -21.40 4.46 4.73
CA SER A 109 -21.66 4.07 6.12
C SER A 109 -21.14 5.10 7.15
N LEU A 110 -20.17 5.92 6.75
CA LEU A 110 -19.49 6.91 7.60
C LEU A 110 -20.07 8.33 7.43
N ILE A 111 -20.57 8.62 6.23
CA ILE A 111 -20.98 9.96 5.81
C ILE A 111 -22.52 10.02 5.76
N PRO A 112 -23.15 11.05 6.33
CA PRO A 112 -24.59 11.26 6.18
C PRO A 112 -25.02 11.31 4.70
N SER A 113 -26.14 10.66 4.36
CA SER A 113 -26.63 10.53 2.99
C SER A 113 -26.80 11.87 2.26
N ILE A 114 -27.22 12.92 2.97
CA ILE A 114 -27.35 14.28 2.45
C ILE A 114 -26.03 14.86 1.89
N LYS A 115 -24.88 14.35 2.33
CA LYS A 115 -23.55 14.81 1.89
C LYS A 115 -22.94 13.95 0.78
N TRP A 116 -23.54 12.82 0.40
CA TRP A 116 -22.95 11.89 -0.57
C TRP A 116 -22.71 12.56 -1.92
N ASN A 117 -23.71 13.29 -2.44
CA ASN A 117 -23.58 13.95 -3.74
C ASN A 117 -22.41 14.93 -3.78
N VAL A 118 -22.22 15.72 -2.72
CA VAL A 118 -21.08 16.63 -2.63
C VAL A 118 -19.79 15.81 -2.51
N PHE A 119 -19.72 14.86 -1.58
CA PHE A 119 -18.50 14.11 -1.27
C PHE A 119 -17.90 13.40 -2.48
N PHE A 120 -18.71 12.67 -3.26
CA PHE A 120 -18.22 11.87 -4.38
C PHE A 120 -17.94 12.69 -5.65
N ASN A 121 -18.47 13.91 -5.76
CA ASN A 121 -18.26 14.78 -6.93
C ASN A 121 -17.21 15.89 -6.70
N LEU A 122 -16.61 15.99 -5.52
CA LEU A 122 -15.54 16.96 -5.28
C LEU A 122 -14.30 16.66 -6.13
N HIS A 123 -13.64 17.70 -6.64
CA HIS A 123 -12.30 17.56 -7.19
C HIS A 123 -11.32 17.07 -6.10
N VAL A 124 -10.34 16.23 -6.44
CA VAL A 124 -9.46 15.53 -5.48
C VAL A 124 -8.86 16.47 -4.42
N GLY A 125 -8.31 17.63 -4.81
CA GLY A 125 -7.77 18.60 -3.86
C GLY A 125 -8.81 19.16 -2.88
N ARG A 126 -10.02 19.45 -3.37
CA ARG A 126 -11.13 19.92 -2.52
C ARG A 126 -11.70 18.80 -1.65
N TRP A 127 -11.65 17.55 -2.12
CA TRP A 127 -12.04 16.37 -1.36
C TRP A 127 -11.08 16.12 -0.19
N ILE A 128 -9.76 16.20 -0.43
CA ILE A 128 -8.75 16.11 0.63
C ILE A 128 -8.96 17.24 1.65
N HIS A 129 -9.07 18.49 1.18
CA HIS A 129 -9.32 19.64 2.05
C HIS A 129 -10.61 19.48 2.87
N TRP A 130 -11.69 18.96 2.26
CA TRP A 130 -12.95 18.68 2.96
C TRP A 130 -12.80 17.64 4.06
N ASN A 131 -11.95 16.62 3.86
CA ASN A 131 -11.72 15.60 4.88
C ASN A 131 -10.78 16.07 6.00
N ILE A 132 -9.84 16.97 5.72
CA ILE A 132 -8.87 17.48 6.71
C ILE A 132 -9.42 18.67 7.50
N MET A 133 -10.08 19.63 6.84
CA MET A 133 -10.37 20.95 7.44
C MET A 133 -11.82 21.14 7.84
N ASN A 134 -12.75 20.31 7.38
CA ASN A 134 -14.16 20.57 7.59
C ASN A 134 -14.63 20.12 8.98
N LYS A 135 -15.16 21.04 9.78
CA LYS A 135 -15.76 20.81 11.11
C LYS A 135 -17.19 20.27 11.03
N GLY A 136 -17.49 19.46 10.03
CA GLY A 136 -18.87 19.01 9.78
C GLY A 136 -19.12 17.61 10.29
N ASN A 137 -20.26 17.41 10.98
CA ASN A 137 -20.83 16.14 11.46
C ASN A 137 -20.59 14.95 10.51
N LEU A 138 -19.47 14.26 10.68
CA LEU A 138 -19.32 12.84 10.40
C LEU A 138 -19.68 12.09 11.67
N ARG A 139 -19.85 10.76 11.62
CA ARG A 139 -20.01 9.93 12.83
C ARG A 139 -18.69 9.80 13.63
N ILE A 140 -17.80 10.78 13.51
CA ILE A 140 -16.42 10.77 13.99
C ILE A 140 -16.17 12.13 14.66
N ASN A 141 -15.50 12.10 15.81
CA ASN A 141 -15.14 13.31 16.55
C ASN A 141 -14.31 14.27 15.66
N GLU A 142 -14.59 15.57 15.73
CA GLU A 142 -13.99 16.56 14.84
C GLU A 142 -12.45 16.58 14.91
N GLY A 143 -11.86 16.39 16.10
CA GLY A 143 -10.41 16.36 16.30
C GLY A 143 -9.71 15.11 15.74
N GLU A 144 -10.44 14.01 15.55
CA GLU A 144 -9.88 12.73 15.07
C GLU A 144 -9.98 12.57 13.54
N ARG A 145 -10.72 13.47 12.88
CA ARG A 145 -11.10 13.35 11.48
C ARG A 145 -9.92 13.33 10.50
N PRO A 146 -8.90 14.22 10.58
CA PRO A 146 -7.77 14.17 9.65
C PRO A 146 -6.99 12.87 9.77
N THR A 147 -6.76 12.42 11.00
CA THR A 147 -6.04 11.17 11.31
C THR A 147 -6.83 9.97 10.81
N PHE A 148 -8.13 9.92 11.10
CA PHE A 148 -9.01 8.88 10.60
C PHE A 148 -9.02 8.82 9.07
N PHE A 149 -9.15 9.96 8.39
CA PHE A 149 -9.14 10.03 6.93
C PHE A 149 -7.83 9.46 6.35
N SER A 150 -6.69 9.88 6.89
CA SER A 150 -5.37 9.38 6.46
C SER A 150 -5.24 7.87 6.67
N ILE A 151 -5.63 7.37 7.84
CA ILE A 151 -5.59 5.94 8.16
C ILE A 151 -6.52 5.14 7.24
N LEU A 152 -7.75 5.62 7.04
CA LEU A 152 -8.73 4.93 6.21
C LEU A 152 -8.28 4.89 4.74
N THR A 153 -7.80 6.00 4.18
CA THR A 153 -7.30 6.02 2.79
C THR A 153 -6.11 5.08 2.60
N TRP A 154 -5.19 4.99 3.58
CA TRP A 154 -4.11 4.01 3.57
C TRP A 154 -4.63 2.57 3.66
N PHE A 155 -5.59 2.27 4.53
CA PHE A 155 -6.20 0.94 4.62
C PHE A 155 -6.92 0.53 3.33
N LEU A 156 -7.64 1.45 2.69
CA LEU A 156 -8.30 1.20 1.42
C LEU A 156 -7.29 0.85 0.32
N TRP A 157 -6.20 1.59 0.25
CA TRP A 157 -5.09 1.30 -0.66
C TRP A 157 -4.46 -0.07 -0.37
N LYS A 158 -4.13 -0.35 0.89
CA LYS A 158 -3.59 -1.64 1.32
C LYS A 158 -4.55 -2.78 0.99
N SER A 159 -5.85 -2.60 1.21
CA SER A 159 -6.87 -3.60 0.89
C SER A 159 -6.93 -3.91 -0.60
N ARG A 160 -6.82 -2.90 -1.48
CA ARG A 160 -6.74 -3.12 -2.93
C ARG A 160 -5.52 -3.97 -3.28
N ASN A 161 -4.38 -3.69 -2.65
CA ASN A 161 -3.15 -4.45 -2.89
C ASN A 161 -3.28 -5.90 -2.40
N GLU A 162 -3.80 -6.12 -1.19
CA GLU A 162 -4.08 -7.47 -0.66
C GLU A 162 -5.05 -8.25 -1.56
N PHE A 163 -6.08 -7.59 -2.10
CA PHE A 163 -7.00 -8.21 -3.04
C PHE A 163 -6.30 -8.65 -4.32
N ILE A 164 -5.45 -7.80 -4.90
CA ILE A 164 -4.73 -8.12 -6.14
C ILE A 164 -3.65 -9.18 -5.94
N PHE A 165 -2.92 -9.12 -4.82
CA PHE A 165 -1.75 -9.97 -4.60
C PHE A 165 -2.07 -11.29 -3.93
N ASN A 166 -3.09 -11.32 -3.06
CA ASN A 166 -3.39 -12.48 -2.22
C ASN A 166 -4.82 -12.99 -2.43
N ASN A 167 -5.61 -12.40 -3.35
CA ASN A 167 -7.04 -12.65 -3.52
C ASN A 167 -7.81 -12.55 -2.19
N ALA A 168 -7.29 -11.75 -1.26
CA ALA A 168 -7.81 -11.61 0.08
C ALA A 168 -8.81 -10.46 0.12
N SER A 169 -10.02 -10.75 0.59
CA SER A 169 -11.05 -9.75 0.85
C SER A 169 -11.37 -9.75 2.34
N ARG A 170 -11.36 -8.57 2.96
CA ARG A 170 -11.83 -8.36 4.33
C ARG A 170 -13.13 -7.60 4.32
N SER A 171 -13.90 -7.71 5.40
CA SER A 171 -15.17 -7.00 5.47
C SER A 171 -14.93 -5.49 5.59
N SER A 172 -15.77 -4.72 4.90
CA SER A 172 -15.83 -3.25 4.99
C SER A 172 -15.96 -2.75 6.44
N HIS A 173 -16.65 -3.51 7.29
CA HIS A 173 -16.87 -3.17 8.70
C HIS A 173 -15.61 -3.32 9.55
N GLU A 174 -14.80 -4.36 9.32
CA GLU A 174 -13.53 -4.57 10.04
C GLU A 174 -12.54 -3.43 9.76
N PHE A 175 -12.46 -2.97 8.50
CA PHE A 175 -11.58 -1.85 8.15
C PHE A 175 -11.98 -0.56 8.85
N ILE A 176 -13.28 -0.26 8.87
CA ILE A 176 -13.80 0.94 9.53
C ILE A 176 -13.53 0.87 11.04
N ALA A 177 -13.81 -0.27 11.67
CA ALA A 177 -13.56 -0.47 13.08
C ALA A 177 -12.07 -0.29 13.42
N LEU A 178 -11.18 -0.88 12.63
CA LEU A 178 -9.73 -0.77 12.83
C LEU A 178 -9.23 0.67 12.64
N ALA A 179 -9.71 1.36 11.61
CA ALA A 179 -9.36 2.76 11.36
C ALA A 179 -9.83 3.68 12.49
N LEU A 180 -11.03 3.45 13.05
CA LEU A 180 -11.54 4.20 14.20
C LEU A 180 -10.71 3.93 15.47
N VAL A 181 -10.35 2.67 15.73
CA VAL A 181 -9.50 2.31 16.88
C VAL A 181 -8.15 3.02 16.77
N TRP A 182 -7.51 2.94 15.61
CA TRP A 182 -6.22 3.59 15.39
C TRP A 182 -6.33 5.10 15.53
N ALA A 183 -7.31 5.74 14.90
CA ALA A 183 -7.51 7.18 14.98
C ALA A 183 -7.69 7.67 16.43
N LYS A 184 -8.43 6.92 17.25
CA LYS A 184 -8.59 7.20 18.68
C LYS A 184 -7.27 7.06 19.44
N SER A 185 -6.49 6.02 19.17
CA SER A 185 -5.18 5.83 19.81
C SER A 185 -4.24 7.01 19.61
N PHE A 186 -4.27 7.67 18.45
CA PHE A 186 -3.50 8.89 18.19
C PHE A 186 -4.07 10.15 18.86
N GLY A 187 -5.36 10.17 19.22
CA GLY A 187 -5.98 11.26 19.97
C GLY A 187 -5.66 11.24 21.48
N PHE A 188 -5.27 10.07 22.01
CA PHE A 188 -4.90 9.85 23.41
C PHE A 188 -3.37 9.93 23.65
N SER A 189 -2.60 10.54 22.76
CA SER A 189 -1.14 10.68 22.84
C SER A 189 -0.65 11.63 23.96
N GLY A 190 -1.31 11.62 25.11
CA GLY A 190 -0.72 12.00 26.39
C GLY A 190 -0.01 10.84 27.10
N ASN A 191 -0.35 9.56 26.83
CA ASN A 191 0.23 8.41 27.57
C ASN A 191 0.14 7.08 26.78
N MET A 192 0.69 7.01 25.56
CA MET A 192 0.58 5.80 24.74
C MET A 192 1.83 4.90 24.81
N GLU A 193 2.07 4.26 25.96
CA GLU A 193 3.05 3.17 26.06
C GLU A 193 2.45 1.75 26.03
N GLN A 194 1.12 1.57 26.19
CA GLN A 194 0.60 0.26 26.63
C GLN A 194 -0.50 -0.44 25.82
N LEU A 195 -0.84 -0.06 24.59
CA LEU A 195 -1.90 -0.78 23.82
C LEU A 195 -1.44 -1.49 22.54
N ALA A 196 -0.14 -1.73 22.38
CA ALA A 196 0.33 -2.77 21.47
C ALA A 196 0.11 -4.15 22.12
N CYS A 197 -1.10 -4.69 22.04
CA CYS A 197 -1.35 -6.11 22.27
C CYS A 197 -1.06 -6.90 20.98
N PHE A 198 0.22 -6.89 20.61
CA PHE A 198 0.94 -8.05 20.12
C PHE A 198 2.17 -8.05 21.01
N SER A 199 2.45 -9.16 21.68
CA SER A 199 3.60 -9.33 22.58
C SER A 199 4.76 -8.40 22.21
N LYS A 200 4.94 -7.30 22.96
CA LYS A 200 6.24 -6.66 23.05
C LYS A 200 7.13 -7.70 23.73
N THR A 201 7.65 -8.65 22.96
CA THR A 201 9.05 -8.97 23.18
C THR A 201 9.75 -7.65 22.99
N GLU A 202 10.23 -7.05 24.08
CA GLU A 202 11.27 -6.03 24.01
C GLU A 202 12.49 -6.68 23.38
N GLN A 203 12.43 -6.93 22.07
CA GLN A 203 13.61 -7.17 21.28
C GLN A 203 14.19 -5.79 21.05
N GLY A 204 15.10 -5.41 21.95
CA GLY A 204 16.07 -4.36 21.65
C GLY A 204 16.67 -4.63 20.26
N TRP A 205 17.09 -3.56 19.59
CA TRP A 205 17.59 -3.65 18.20
C TRP A 205 18.55 -4.83 18.05
N GLN A 206 18.22 -5.75 17.14
CA GLN A 206 19.06 -6.91 16.82
C GLN A 206 19.84 -6.61 15.56
N HIS A 207 21.11 -7.02 15.50
CA HIS A 207 21.88 -6.98 14.27
C HIS A 207 21.20 -7.84 13.19
N PRO A 208 21.25 -7.42 11.91
CA PRO A 208 20.91 -8.33 10.81
C PRO A 208 21.95 -9.45 10.69
N ASP A 209 21.58 -10.54 9.99
CA ASP A 209 22.51 -11.63 9.68
C ASP A 209 23.72 -11.11 8.85
N PRO A 210 24.87 -11.81 8.85
CA PRO A 210 25.99 -11.46 7.98
C PRO A 210 25.55 -11.31 6.52
N ASP A 211 26.07 -10.29 5.83
CA ASP A 211 25.70 -9.88 4.46
C ASP A 211 24.30 -9.26 4.30
N TRP A 212 23.58 -9.03 5.40
CA TRP A 212 22.32 -8.29 5.40
C TRP A 212 22.49 -6.88 5.97
N ILE A 213 21.69 -5.96 5.43
CA ILE A 213 21.57 -4.59 5.90
C ILE A 213 20.18 -4.39 6.49
N LYS A 214 20.09 -3.78 7.67
CA LYS A 214 18.85 -3.43 8.34
C LYS A 214 18.63 -1.92 8.26
N ILE A 215 17.54 -1.52 7.60
CA ILE A 215 17.10 -0.13 7.56
C ILE A 215 16.01 0.08 8.61
N ASN A 216 16.18 1.10 9.45
CA ASN A 216 15.18 1.60 10.37
C ASN A 216 14.76 2.98 9.89
N ILE A 217 13.47 3.19 9.65
CA ILE A 217 12.94 4.45 9.11
C ILE A 217 11.99 5.04 10.14
N ASP A 218 12.09 6.34 10.38
CA ASP A 218 11.16 7.10 11.20
C ASP A 218 10.76 8.40 10.49
N GLY A 219 9.58 8.90 10.83
CA GLY A 219 9.04 10.13 10.28
C GLY A 219 8.67 11.08 11.39
N SER A 220 9.06 12.34 11.25
CA SER A 220 8.67 13.40 12.18
C SER A 220 7.90 14.49 11.45
N VAL A 221 6.91 15.05 12.13
CA VAL A 221 6.12 16.18 11.64
C VAL A 221 6.21 17.32 12.64
N SER A 222 6.59 18.50 12.17
CA SER A 222 6.59 19.70 12.99
C SER A 222 5.19 20.31 13.01
N ILE A 223 4.61 20.37 14.21
CA ILE A 223 3.28 20.94 14.46
C ILE A 223 3.28 22.45 14.18
N SER A 224 4.41 23.15 14.36
CA SER A 224 4.49 24.60 14.26
C SER A 224 4.56 25.15 12.83
N ASN A 225 5.05 24.35 11.87
CA ASN A 225 5.23 24.81 10.49
C ASN A 225 4.74 23.81 9.43
N THR A 226 4.03 22.75 9.83
CA THR A 226 3.44 21.73 8.94
C THR A 226 4.44 21.01 8.03
N LYS A 227 5.74 21.08 8.34
CA LYS A 227 6.77 20.34 7.60
C LYS A 227 6.86 18.93 8.14
N ALA A 228 6.85 17.96 7.24
CA ALA A 228 7.16 16.56 7.54
C ALA A 228 8.57 16.24 7.03
N THR A 229 9.33 15.48 7.81
CA THR A 229 10.64 14.95 7.46
C THR A 229 10.66 13.45 7.71
N ILE A 230 11.42 12.74 6.88
CA ILE A 230 11.67 11.32 7.01
C ILE A 230 13.16 11.13 7.27
N GLY A 231 13.50 10.29 8.23
CA GLY A 231 14.87 9.92 8.57
C GLY A 231 15.03 8.41 8.54
N GLY A 232 16.18 7.93 8.11
CA GLY A 232 16.51 6.52 8.09
C GLY A 232 17.90 6.28 8.64
N VAL A 233 18.08 5.14 9.31
CA VAL A 233 19.39 4.62 9.70
C VAL A 233 19.56 3.24 9.09
N VAL A 234 20.62 3.10 8.32
CA VAL A 234 21.06 1.87 7.67
C VAL A 234 22.15 1.27 8.53
N ARG A 235 22.04 -0.02 8.88
CA ARG A 235 23.07 -0.72 9.66
C ARG A 235 23.38 -2.09 9.09
N ASP A 236 24.65 -2.44 9.03
CA ASP A 236 25.11 -3.79 8.75
C ASP A 236 25.05 -4.72 9.98
N SER A 237 25.52 -5.96 9.82
CA SER A 237 25.62 -6.94 10.90
C SER A 237 26.59 -6.52 12.02
N SER A 238 27.49 -5.57 11.78
CA SER A 238 28.37 -4.95 12.78
C SER A 238 27.75 -3.73 13.45
N GLY A 239 26.59 -3.27 12.99
CA GLY A 239 25.89 -2.09 13.51
C GLY A 239 26.38 -0.77 12.93
N ASN A 240 27.22 -0.80 11.88
CA ASN A 240 27.71 0.38 11.16
C ASN A 240 26.74 0.82 10.08
#